data_AF-A0A0K8J6A6-F1
#
_entry.id   AF-A0A0K8J6A6-F1
#
_cell.length_a   1.000
_cell.length_b   1.000
_cell.length_c   1.000
_cell.angle_alpha   90.00
_cell.angle_beta   90.00
_cell.angle_gamma   90.00
#
_symmetry.space_group_name_H-M   'P 1'
#
loop_
_entity.id
_entity.type
_entity.pdbx_description
1 polymer ?
#
loop_
_entity_poly.entity_id
_entity_poly.type
_entity_poly.pdbx_seq_one_letter_code
_entity_poly.pdbx_strand_id
1 'polypeptide(L)'
;MMSELKNAGLIEKEKYGSIALTEKGYKLAAQIKKKHDLIVLFLVDVLGVSKSIAKKDACKMEHAISQETAEKLNNQISKALKIRKL
;
A
#
# COMPACT_ATOMS: atom_id res chain seq x y z
N MET A 1 1.81 13.91 10.24
CA MET A 1 2.28 13.98 11.64
C MET A 1 1.35 13.20 12.57
N MET A 2 1.83 12.77 13.74
CA MET A 2 1.06 11.94 14.70
C MET A 2 -0.23 12.61 15.21
N SER A 3 -0.20 13.93 15.44
CA SER A 3 -1.37 14.71 15.83
C SER A 3 -2.49 14.62 14.80
N GLU A 4 -2.15 14.66 13.50
CA GLU A 4 -3.12 14.55 12.41
C GLU A 4 -3.75 13.15 12.35
N LEU A 5 -2.94 12.10 12.55
CA LEU A 5 -3.44 10.73 12.59
C LEU A 5 -4.40 10.51 13.77
N LYS A 6 -4.10 11.11 14.93
CA LYS A 6 -4.98 11.06 16.11
C LYS A 6 -6.28 11.81 15.85
N ASN A 7 -6.20 13.04 15.32
CA ASN A 7 -7.37 13.85 15.00
C ASN A 7 -8.25 13.21 13.91
N ALA A 8 -7.65 12.45 13.00
CA ALA A 8 -8.37 11.67 11.99
C ALA A 8 -8.98 10.35 12.53
N GLY A 9 -8.75 10.02 13.81
CA GLY A 9 -9.23 8.79 14.45
C GLY A 9 -8.54 7.52 13.95
N LEU A 10 -7.32 7.63 13.40
CA LEU A 10 -6.56 6.50 12.85
C LEU A 10 -5.66 5.84 13.90
N ILE A 11 -5.25 6.59 14.92
CA ILE A 11 -4.43 6.08 16.02
C ILE A 11 -5.06 6.44 17.35
N GLU A 12 -4.81 5.58 18.33
CA GLU A 12 -5.04 5.85 19.75
C GLU A 12 -3.71 5.82 20.50
N LYS A 13 -3.64 6.63 21.56
CA LYS A 13 -2.46 6.72 22.42
C LYS A 13 -2.92 6.66 23.86
N GLU A 14 -2.53 5.60 24.55
CA GLU A 14 -2.70 5.51 26.00
C GLU A 14 -1.82 6.55 26.70
N LYS A 15 -2.28 7.07 27.84
CA LYS A 15 -1.64 8.19 28.58
C LYS A 15 -0.14 7.97 28.86
N TYR A 16 0.29 6.72 29.00
CA TYR A 16 1.68 6.29 29.16
C TYR A 16 2.06 5.06 28.30
N GLY A 17 1.34 4.82 27.20
CA GLY A 17 1.49 3.59 26.41
C GLY A 17 1.90 3.81 24.96
N SER A 18 1.98 2.69 24.23
CA SER A 18 2.29 2.63 22.81
C SER A 18 1.18 3.27 21.96
N ILE A 19 1.56 3.71 20.75
CA ILE A 19 0.59 4.14 19.73
C ILE A 19 0.03 2.87 19.08
N ALA A 20 -1.29 2.73 19.08
CA ALA A 20 -1.99 1.64 18.40
C ALA A 20 -2.83 2.20 17.25
N LEU A 21 -3.01 1.39 16.20
CA LEU A 21 -3.97 1.69 15.15
C LEU A 21 -5.38 1.39 15.67
N THR A 22 -6.31 2.31 15.46
CA THR A 22 -7.74 1.99 15.60
C THR A 22 -8.15 1.03 14.48
N GLU A 23 -9.35 0.46 14.54
CA GLU A 23 -9.88 -0.35 13.42
C GLU A 23 -9.88 0.42 12.09
N LYS A 24 -10.22 1.72 12.13
CA LYS A 24 -10.16 2.62 10.98
C LYS A 24 -8.72 2.80 10.48
N GLY A 25 -7.77 2.99 11.41
CA GLY A 25 -6.35 3.04 11.11
C GLY A 25 -5.85 1.78 10.44
N TYR A 26 -6.26 0.62 10.94
CA TYR A 26 -5.88 -0.68 10.39
C TYR A 26 -6.39 -0.86 8.96
N LYS A 27 -7.66 -0.52 8.70
CA LYS A 27 -8.24 -0.58 7.34
C LYS A 27 -7.47 0.31 6.36
N LEU A 28 -7.13 1.54 6.76
CA LEU A 28 -6.36 2.45 5.91
C LEU A 28 -4.93 1.93 5.69
N ALA A 29 -4.25 1.48 6.74
CA ALA A 29 -2.90 0.92 6.65
C ALA A 29 -2.87 -0.30 5.72
N ALA A 30 -3.87 -1.19 5.82
CA ALA A 30 -4.00 -2.34 4.94
C ALA A 30 -4.19 -1.94 3.47
N GLN A 31 -4.96 -0.89 3.18
CA GLN A 31 -5.13 -0.37 1.82
C GLN A 31 -3.82 0.19 1.24
N ILE A 32 -3.09 0.99 2.04
CA ILE A 32 -1.78 1.53 1.64
C ILE A 32 -0.80 0.39 1.37
N LYS A 33 -0.72 -0.59 2.29
CA LYS A 33 0.15 -1.75 2.13
C LYS A 33 -0.22 -2.58 0.90
N LYS A 34 -1.51 -2.77 0.62
CA LYS A 34 -1.96 -3.45 -0.60
C LYS A 34 -1.50 -2.71 -1.86
N LYS A 35 -1.57 -1.36 -1.88
CA LYS A 35 -1.05 -0.56 -3.00
C LYS A 35 0.46 -0.72 -3.15
N HIS A 36 1.21 -0.61 -2.05
CA HIS A 36 2.66 -0.83 -2.05
C HIS A 36 3.03 -2.16 -2.71
N ASP A 37 2.46 -3.25 -2.18
CA ASP A 37 2.82 -4.61 -2.60
C ASP A 37 2.44 -4.86 -4.07
N LEU A 38 1.32 -4.28 -4.51
CA LEU A 38 0.90 -4.33 -5.90
C LEU A 38 1.88 -3.61 -6.84
N ILE A 39 2.35 -2.42 -6.45
CA ILE A 39 3.29 -1.64 -7.25
C ILE A 39 4.64 -2.38 -7.30
N VAL A 40 5.10 -2.94 -6.18
CA VAL A 40 6.32 -3.77 -6.15
C VAL A 40 6.20 -4.94 -7.12
N LEU A 41 5.08 -5.67 -7.06
CA LEU A 41 4.81 -6.81 -7.94
C LEU A 41 4.84 -6.39 -9.42
N PHE A 42 4.18 -5.28 -9.77
CA PHE A 42 4.21 -4.76 -11.13
C PHE A 42 5.61 -4.37 -11.59
N LEU A 43 6.35 -3.59 -10.77
CA LEU A 43 7.67 -3.12 -11.12
C LEU A 43 8.66 -4.28 -11.29
N VAL A 44 8.58 -5.31 -10.43
CA VAL A 44 9.46 -6.47 -10.50
C VAL A 44 9.06 -7.42 -11.64
N ASP A 45 7.82 -7.91 -11.61
CA ASP A 45 7.44 -9.06 -12.44
C ASP A 45 6.97 -8.67 -13.84
N VAL A 46 6.54 -7.42 -14.03
CA VAL A 46 6.12 -6.91 -15.36
C VAL A 46 7.20 -6.03 -15.98
N LEU A 47 7.80 -5.11 -15.23
CA LEU A 47 8.82 -4.20 -15.76
C LEU A 47 10.27 -4.70 -15.62
N GLY A 48 10.52 -5.73 -14.79
CA GLY A 48 11.88 -6.26 -14.57
C GLY A 48 12.77 -5.38 -13.70
N VAL A 49 12.21 -4.44 -12.93
CA VAL A 49 12.97 -3.59 -12.02
C VAL A 49 13.48 -4.42 -10.84
N SER A 50 14.72 -4.16 -10.42
CA SER A 50 15.28 -4.83 -9.24
C SER A 50 14.42 -4.61 -7.99
N LYS A 51 14.27 -5.66 -7.17
CA LYS A 51 13.39 -5.64 -5.99
C LYS A 51 13.70 -4.51 -5.00
N SER A 52 14.97 -4.14 -4.85
CA SER A 52 15.37 -3.04 -3.95
C SER A 52 14.88 -1.69 -4.45
N ILE A 53 15.04 -1.41 -5.75
CA ILE A 53 14.55 -0.18 -6.39
C ILE A 53 13.01 -0.17 -6.41
N ALA A 54 12.38 -1.29 -6.79
CA ALA A 54 10.94 -1.42 -6.83
C ALA A 54 10.28 -1.08 -5.47
N LYS A 55 10.83 -1.56 -4.35
CA LYS A 55 10.35 -1.20 -3.01
C LYS A 55 10.49 0.29 -2.70
N LYS A 56 11.63 0.89 -3.06
CA LYS A 56 11.89 2.31 -2.82
C LYS A 56 10.92 3.19 -3.62
N ASP A 57 10.63 2.81 -4.86
CA ASP A 57 9.72 3.56 -5.74
C ASP A 57 8.27 3.34 -5.33
N ALA A 58 7.88 2.09 -5.02
CA ALA A 58 6.54 1.77 -4.52
C ALA A 58 6.17 2.57 -3.27
N CYS A 59 7.11 2.72 -2.32
CA CYS A 59 6.92 3.52 -1.11
C CYS A 59 6.52 4.98 -1.39
N LYS A 60 7.00 5.56 -2.50
CA LYS A 60 6.61 6.91 -2.92
C LYS A 60 5.29 6.91 -3.69
N MET A 61 5.10 5.91 -4.55
CA MET A 61 3.95 5.83 -5.45
C MET A 61 2.65 5.47 -4.72
N GLU A 62 2.69 4.63 -3.69
CA GLU A 62 1.49 4.14 -2.98
C GLU A 62 0.60 5.25 -2.41
N HIS A 63 1.22 6.38 -2.05
CA HIS A 63 0.56 7.57 -1.53
C HIS A 63 0.12 8.55 -2.63
N ALA A 64 0.73 8.47 -3.81
CA ALA A 64 0.49 9.40 -4.92
C ALA A 64 -0.56 8.90 -5.92
N ILE A 65 -0.70 7.58 -6.07
CA ILE A 65 -1.63 7.02 -7.07
C ILE A 65 -3.06 6.92 -6.56
N SER A 66 -3.99 7.21 -7.48
CA SER A 66 -5.42 7.05 -7.23
C SER A 66 -5.77 5.57 -7.02
N GLN A 67 -6.96 5.33 -6.43
CA GLN A 67 -7.50 3.99 -6.31
C GLN A 67 -7.72 3.35 -7.69
N GLU A 68 -8.18 4.13 -8.67
CA GLU A 68 -8.38 3.68 -10.05
C GLU A 68 -7.09 3.17 -10.70
N THR A 69 -5.98 3.90 -10.52
CA THR A 69 -4.67 3.48 -11.03
C THR A 69 -4.23 2.17 -10.40
N ALA A 70 -4.39 2.02 -9.08
CA ALA A 70 -4.05 0.78 -8.38
C ALA A 70 -4.89 -0.40 -8.91
N GLU A 71 -6.19 -0.22 -9.13
CA GLU A 71 -7.05 -1.27 -9.68
C GLU A 71 -6.66 -1.68 -11.11
N LYS A 72 -6.36 -0.69 -11.96
CA LYS A 72 -5.87 -0.95 -13.32
C LYS A 72 -4.53 -1.67 -13.32
N LEU A 73 -3.60 -1.31 -12.43
CA LEU A 73 -2.33 -2.04 -12.25
C LEU A 73 -2.57 -3.51 -11.90
N ASN A 74 -3.47 -3.79 -10.96
CA ASN A 74 -3.80 -5.16 -10.56
C ASN A 74 -4.34 -5.99 -11.72
N ASN A 75 -5.19 -5.39 -12.55
CA ASN A 75 -5.70 -6.03 -13.76
C ASN A 75 -4.58 -6.30 -14.78
N GLN A 76 -3.62 -5.36 -14.94
CA GLN A 76 -2.48 -5.56 -15.84
C GLN A 76 -1.55 -6.67 -15.37
N ILE A 77 -1.24 -6.74 -14.08
CA ILE A 77 -0.44 -7.83 -13.50
C ILE A 77 -1.12 -9.18 -13.76
N SER A 78 -2.42 -9.28 -13.48
CA SER A 78 -3.18 -10.52 -13.68
C SER A 78 -3.13 -11.02 -15.13
N LYS A 79 -3.19 -10.10 -16.10
CA LYS A 79 -3.05 -10.41 -17.52
C LYS A 79 -1.62 -10.81 -17.89
N ALA A 80 -0.63 -10.04 -17.43
CA ALA A 80 0.77 -10.25 -17.75
C ALA A 80 1.32 -11.58 -17.21
N LEU A 81 0.92 -11.95 -15.99
CA LEU A 81 1.41 -13.16 -15.32
C LEU A 81 0.64 -14.44 -15.69
N LYS A 82 -0.36 -14.37 -16.58
CA LYS A 82 -1.24 -15.50 -16.96
C LYS A 82 -1.73 -16.31 -15.74
N ILE A 83 -1.97 -15.65 -14.61
CA ILE A 83 -2.48 -16.33 -13.42
C ILE A 83 -3.93 -16.70 -13.75
N ARG A 84 -4.18 -17.99 -14.04
CA ARG A 84 -5.52 -18.56 -14.03
C ARG A 84 -6.15 -18.13 -12.71
N LYS A 85 -7.30 -17.45 -12.74
CA LYS A 85 -8.17 -17.33 -11.57
C LYS A 85 -8.24 -18.73 -10.94
N LEU A 86 -7.73 -18.87 -9.72
CA LEU A 86 -8.06 -20.02 -8.87
C LEU A 86 -9.55 -19.95 -8.54
#